data_AF-A0A7S0NW53-F1
#
_entry.id   AF-A0A7S0NW53-F1
#
_cell.length_a   1.000
_cell.length_b   1.000
_cell.length_c   1.000
_cell.angle_alpha   90.00
_cell.angle_beta   90.00
_cell.angle_gamma   90.00
#
_symmetry.space_group_name_H-M   'P 1'
#
loop_
_entity.id
_entity.type
_entity.pdbx_description
1 polymer ?
#
loop_
_entity_poly.entity_id
_entity_poly.type
_entity_poly.pdbx_seq_one_letter_code
_entity_poly.pdbx_strand_id
1 'polypeptide(L)'
;MVYREVRYVPALYKIFDELLVNALDNTQRDPTGTTAIEIRIDQRNGELAVRNNGRGIPVAPHATEGVYLPELVLGNLFSGSNFDDSRKRTVGGRHGFGAKLANIFSSVFKVETADAARGLLYEQEWRQNMSERSEARVSKLRRGGSDYTLMTLVPDMARLGEAAEDGKRFQDDTMALFTRRAYEVAACAPRARVSLNGQALHTNSLRALIAMYLPANPSDESAGVLRGKGAADAR
;
A
#
# COMPACT_ATOMS: atom_id res chain seq x y z
N MET A 1 -5.66 -19.45 -7.66
CA MET A 1 -6.09 -19.07 -6.29
C MET A 1 -6.58 -20.34 -5.61
N VAL A 2 -6.27 -20.51 -4.33
CA VAL A 2 -6.63 -21.72 -3.58
C VAL A 2 -7.28 -21.29 -2.28
N TYR A 3 -8.34 -22.00 -1.89
CA TYR A 3 -8.95 -21.86 -0.58
C TYR A 3 -8.19 -22.72 0.43
N ARG A 4 -7.72 -22.10 1.52
CA ARG A 4 -7.09 -22.79 2.64
C ARG A 4 -7.29 -22.02 3.93
N GLU A 5 -7.22 -22.72 5.05
CA GLU A 5 -7.11 -22.07 6.35
C GLU A 5 -5.78 -21.33 6.47
N VAL A 6 -5.81 -20.15 7.07
CA VAL A 6 -4.63 -19.30 7.29
C VAL A 6 -4.67 -18.71 8.68
N ARG A 7 -3.49 -18.54 9.29
CA ARG A 7 -3.31 -17.77 10.52
C ARG A 7 -2.53 -16.50 10.19
N TYR A 8 -3.07 -15.35 10.56
CA TYR A 8 -2.45 -14.05 10.31
C TYR A 8 -2.94 -13.00 11.28
N VAL A 9 -2.21 -11.88 11.37
CA VAL A 9 -2.65 -10.70 12.13
C VAL A 9 -3.44 -9.76 11.22
N PRO A 10 -4.74 -9.51 11.50
CA PRO A 10 -5.54 -8.59 10.69
C PRO A 10 -4.97 -7.17 10.63
N ALA A 11 -4.41 -6.68 11.74
CA ALA A 11 -3.80 -5.36 11.80
C ALA A 11 -2.57 -5.25 10.87
N LEU A 12 -1.71 -6.27 10.82
CA LEU A 12 -0.55 -6.33 9.91
C LEU A 12 -1.01 -6.30 8.44
N TYR A 13 -2.01 -7.12 8.11
CA TYR A 13 -2.62 -7.11 6.78
C TYR A 13 -3.15 -5.73 6.41
N LYS A 14 -3.81 -5.06 7.37
CA LYS A 14 -4.45 -3.78 7.12
C LYS A 14 -3.46 -2.63 6.94
N ILE A 15 -2.37 -2.56 7.70
CA ILE A 15 -1.36 -1.51 7.50
C ILE A 15 -0.64 -1.62 6.15
N PHE A 16 -0.43 -2.84 5.66
CA PHE A 16 0.07 -3.06 4.30
C PHE A 16 -0.93 -2.61 3.24
N ASP A 17 -2.20 -2.97 3.43
CA ASP A 17 -3.30 -2.55 2.55
C ASP A 17 -3.42 -1.02 2.43
N GLU A 18 -3.16 -0.27 3.51
CA GLU A 18 -3.17 1.19 3.45
C GLU A 18 -2.10 1.78 2.52
N LEU A 19 -0.90 1.19 2.44
CA LEU A 19 0.13 1.61 1.47
C LEU A 19 -0.33 1.33 0.03
N LEU A 20 -0.91 0.16 -0.19
CA LEU A 20 -1.40 -0.27 -1.49
C LEU A 20 -2.56 0.60 -1.99
N VAL A 21 -3.53 0.90 -1.12
CA VAL A 21 -4.67 1.76 -1.45
C VAL A 21 -4.21 3.18 -1.74
N ASN A 22 -3.20 3.71 -1.03
CA ASN A 22 -2.62 5.02 -1.35
C ASN A 22 -2.02 5.06 -2.77
N ALA A 23 -1.31 4.01 -3.19
CA ALA A 23 -0.78 3.88 -4.55
C ALA A 23 -1.91 3.75 -5.59
N LEU A 24 -2.94 2.96 -5.31
CA LEU A 24 -4.11 2.81 -6.17
C LEU A 24 -4.91 4.12 -6.29
N ASP A 25 -5.05 4.89 -5.22
CA ASP A 25 -5.67 6.22 -5.26
C ASP A 25 -4.87 7.18 -6.15
N ASN A 26 -3.56 6.98 -6.31
CA ASN A 26 -2.78 7.75 -7.28
C ASN A 26 -3.14 7.41 -8.73
N THR A 27 -3.51 6.17 -9.04
CA THR A 27 -3.97 5.81 -10.39
C THR A 27 -5.30 6.47 -10.75
N GLN A 28 -6.08 6.90 -9.76
CA GLN A 28 -7.29 7.69 -9.97
C GLN A 28 -6.99 9.19 -10.09
N ARG A 29 -6.08 9.70 -9.26
CA ARG A 29 -5.68 11.13 -9.25
C ARG A 29 -4.85 11.53 -10.46
N ASP A 30 -4.01 10.62 -10.94
CA ASP A 30 -3.14 10.81 -12.10
C ASP A 30 -3.25 9.58 -13.03
N PRO A 31 -4.35 9.46 -13.78
CA PRO A 31 -4.69 8.26 -14.55
C PRO A 31 -3.82 8.05 -15.80
N THR A 32 -3.03 9.04 -16.20
CA THR A 32 -2.10 8.95 -17.34
C THR A 32 -0.63 8.99 -16.90
N GLY A 33 -0.32 9.56 -15.74
CA GLY A 33 1.04 9.57 -15.19
C GLY A 33 1.37 8.37 -14.30
N THR A 34 0.39 7.80 -13.58
CA THR A 34 0.61 6.61 -12.76
C THR A 34 0.49 5.34 -13.61
N THR A 35 1.62 4.86 -14.12
CA THR A 35 1.72 3.71 -15.03
C THR A 35 2.49 2.53 -14.43
N ALA A 36 3.02 2.66 -13.22
CA ALA A 36 3.75 1.61 -12.52
C ALA A 36 3.52 1.66 -11.00
N ILE A 37 3.27 0.49 -10.42
CA ILE A 37 3.27 0.25 -8.96
C ILE A 37 4.25 -0.90 -8.68
N GLU A 38 5.24 -0.66 -7.83
CA GLU A 38 6.20 -1.65 -7.38
C GLU A 38 5.96 -1.96 -5.91
N ILE A 39 5.74 -3.24 -5.61
CA ILE A 39 5.54 -3.76 -4.26
C ILE A 39 6.77 -4.58 -3.93
N ARG A 40 7.42 -4.28 -2.81
CA ARG A 40 8.56 -5.06 -2.29
C ARG A 40 8.24 -5.50 -0.87
N ILE A 41 8.46 -6.78 -0.62
CA ILE A 41 8.20 -7.44 0.64
C ILE A 41 9.45 -8.23 1.00
N ASP A 42 10.16 -7.77 2.02
CA ASP A 42 11.26 -8.51 2.63
C ASP A 42 10.71 -9.35 3.77
N GLN A 43 10.46 -10.64 3.48
CA GLN A 43 9.93 -11.59 4.46
C GLN A 43 10.86 -11.80 5.67
N ARG A 44 12.16 -11.68 5.47
CA ARG A 44 13.17 -11.95 6.52
C ARG A 44 13.33 -10.74 7.43
N ASN A 45 13.48 -9.56 6.84
CA ASN A 45 13.70 -8.33 7.59
C ASN A 45 12.39 -7.67 8.06
N GLY A 46 11.24 -8.09 7.52
CA GLY A 46 9.94 -7.56 7.89
C GLY A 46 9.69 -6.17 7.30
N GLU A 47 10.28 -5.87 6.14
CA GLU A 47 10.12 -4.59 5.46
C GLU A 47 9.07 -4.68 4.36
N LEU A 48 8.19 -3.69 4.30
CA LEU A 48 7.18 -3.52 3.27
C LEU A 48 7.43 -2.19 2.58
N ALA A 49 7.54 -2.21 1.26
CA ALA A 49 7.70 -0.99 0.46
C ALA A 49 6.75 -0.97 -0.72
N VAL A 50 6.10 0.17 -0.93
CA VAL A 50 5.22 0.42 -2.08
C VAL A 50 5.65 1.71 -2.74
N ARG A 51 5.98 1.60 -4.03
CA ARG A 51 6.35 2.72 -4.90
C ARG A 51 5.33 2.85 -6.00
N ASN A 52 4.89 4.07 -6.29
CA ASN A 52 4.16 4.39 -7.51
C ASN A 52 4.83 5.56 -8.23
N ASN A 53 4.84 5.53 -9.56
CA ASN A 53 5.15 6.72 -10.35
C ASN A 53 3.90 7.61 -10.51
N GLY A 54 3.96 8.58 -11.41
CA GLY A 54 2.96 9.63 -11.52
C GLY A 54 3.17 10.68 -10.44
N ARG A 55 2.26 11.66 -10.37
CA ARG A 55 2.36 12.79 -9.44
C ARG A 55 2.72 12.33 -8.02
N GLY A 56 3.83 12.86 -7.50
CA GLY A 56 4.26 12.66 -6.13
C GLY A 56 3.51 13.58 -5.15
N ILE A 57 3.87 13.50 -3.88
CA ILE A 57 3.38 14.46 -2.88
C ILE A 57 4.10 15.80 -3.10
N PRO A 58 3.39 16.93 -3.21
CA PRO A 58 4.03 18.23 -3.44
C PRO A 58 5.03 18.59 -2.35
N VAL A 59 6.26 18.94 -2.72
CA VAL A 59 7.31 19.31 -1.77
C VAL A 59 7.22 20.81 -1.50
N ALA A 60 6.26 21.19 -0.65
CA ALA A 60 6.01 22.57 -0.28
C ALA A 60 5.63 22.68 1.21
N PRO A 61 5.95 23.81 1.87
CA PRO A 61 5.43 24.08 3.21
C PRO A 61 3.91 24.28 3.17
N HIS A 62 3.22 23.79 4.20
CA HIS A 62 1.81 24.08 4.43
C HIS A 62 1.66 25.46 5.06
N ALA A 63 0.78 26.30 4.51
CA ALA A 63 0.69 27.71 4.85
C ALA A 63 0.40 27.99 6.33
N THR A 64 -0.38 27.14 7.00
CA THR A 64 -0.77 27.33 8.41
C THR A 64 0.07 26.52 9.39
N GLU A 65 0.49 25.30 9.01
CA GLU A 65 1.13 24.36 9.94
C GLU A 65 2.66 24.53 9.96
N GLY A 66 3.23 25.27 9.01
CA GLY A 66 4.68 25.53 8.96
C GLY A 66 5.56 24.32 8.62
N VAL A 67 4.97 23.14 8.43
CA VAL A 67 5.65 21.89 8.06
C VAL A 67 5.44 21.56 6.58
N TYR A 68 6.28 20.70 6.02
CA TYR A 68 6.12 20.24 4.63
C TYR A 68 4.87 19.38 4.43
N LEU A 69 4.25 19.44 3.26
CA LEU A 69 3.06 18.65 2.93
C LEU A 69 3.25 17.12 3.09
N PRO A 70 4.36 16.49 2.65
CA PRO A 70 4.62 15.08 2.93
C PRO A 70 4.62 14.75 4.42
N GLU A 71 5.26 15.61 5.22
CA GLU A 71 5.24 15.46 6.68
C GLU A 71 3.82 15.55 7.22
N LEU A 72 3.08 16.59 6.84
CA LEU A 72 1.73 16.82 7.34
C LEU A 72 0.82 15.62 7.06
N VAL A 73 0.83 15.10 5.82
CA VAL A 73 -0.09 14.04 5.40
C VAL A 73 0.29 12.64 5.89
N LEU A 74 1.50 12.43 6.40
CA LEU A 74 2.01 11.13 6.89
C LEU A 74 2.37 11.14 8.39
N GLY A 75 2.50 12.33 8.97
CA GLY A 75 3.03 12.63 10.32
C GLY A 75 2.02 13.26 11.27
N ASN A 76 0.84 13.70 10.79
CA ASN A 76 -0.19 14.32 11.63
C ASN A 76 -1.55 13.65 11.41
N LEU A 77 -2.24 13.25 12.49
CA LEU A 77 -3.61 12.75 12.38
C LEU A 77 -4.55 13.83 11.86
N PHE A 78 -5.68 13.43 11.26
CA PHE A 78 -6.68 14.35 10.70
C PHE A 78 -6.19 15.28 9.59
N SER A 79 -5.09 14.92 8.92
CA SER A 79 -4.59 15.64 7.74
C SER A 79 -4.86 14.88 6.43
N GLY A 80 -4.91 15.61 5.31
CA GLY A 80 -5.17 15.04 3.99
C GLY A 80 -5.99 15.96 3.09
N SER A 81 -6.08 15.60 1.81
CA SER A 81 -6.81 16.39 0.80
C SER A 81 -8.30 16.06 0.71
N ASN A 82 -8.79 15.13 1.55
CA ASN A 82 -10.03 14.40 1.27
C ASN A 82 -11.22 14.75 2.19
N PHE A 83 -11.23 15.93 2.82
CA PHE A 83 -12.28 16.32 3.79
C PHE A 83 -13.52 17.03 3.19
N ASP A 84 -13.50 17.40 1.90
CA ASP A 84 -14.63 18.11 1.26
C ASP A 84 -15.66 17.15 0.63
N ASP A 85 -16.65 16.73 1.42
CA ASP A 85 -17.70 15.78 1.01
C ASP A 85 -18.65 16.30 -0.08
N SER A 86 -18.56 17.58 -0.47
CA SER A 86 -19.35 18.12 -1.59
C SER A 86 -18.94 17.56 -2.96
N ARG A 87 -17.73 17.00 -3.06
CA ARG A 87 -17.22 16.38 -4.30
C ARG A 87 -17.51 14.89 -4.32
N LYS A 88 -18.27 14.42 -5.33
CA LYS A 88 -18.42 12.99 -5.65
C LYS A 88 -17.04 12.40 -5.96
N ARG A 89 -16.63 11.38 -5.21
CA ARG A 89 -15.28 10.79 -5.28
C ARG A 89 -15.35 9.26 -5.21
N THR A 90 -14.44 8.61 -5.95
CA THR A 90 -14.30 7.14 -6.05
C THR A 90 -13.00 6.62 -5.43
N VAL A 91 -12.25 7.46 -4.72
CA VAL A 91 -11.00 7.11 -4.03
C VAL A 91 -11.25 6.37 -2.71
N GLY A 92 -10.32 5.49 -2.32
CA GLY A 92 -10.40 4.68 -1.10
C GLY A 92 -10.12 5.46 0.18
N GLY A 93 -9.18 6.41 0.16
CA GLY A 93 -8.82 7.23 1.32
C GLY A 93 -9.89 8.26 1.67
N ARG A 94 -10.64 8.05 2.76
CA ARG A 94 -11.74 8.96 3.18
C ARG A 94 -11.42 9.84 4.38
N HIS A 95 -10.81 9.25 5.42
CA HIS A 95 -10.75 9.88 6.74
C HIS A 95 -9.37 10.46 7.09
N GLY A 96 -8.39 10.33 6.21
CA GLY A 96 -7.04 10.83 6.47
C GLY A 96 -6.26 10.03 7.52
N PHE A 97 -6.67 8.81 7.87
CA PHE A 97 -5.97 7.98 8.87
C PHE A 97 -5.00 6.95 8.29
N GLY A 98 -5.29 6.39 7.11
CA GLY A 98 -4.66 5.17 6.59
C GLY A 98 -3.14 5.11 6.73
N ALA A 99 -2.42 6.02 6.05
CA ALA A 99 -0.97 6.06 6.08
C ALA A 99 -0.40 6.36 7.48
N LYS A 100 -1.11 7.13 8.31
CA LYS A 100 -0.68 7.42 9.69
C LYS A 100 -0.86 6.21 10.59
N LEU A 101 -1.92 5.43 10.44
CA LEU A 101 -2.08 4.17 11.16
C LEU A 101 -0.96 3.20 10.79
N ALA A 102 -0.61 3.13 9.50
CA ALA A 102 0.56 2.36 9.09
C ALA A 102 1.84 2.85 9.77
N ASN A 103 2.04 4.17 9.90
CA ASN A 103 3.17 4.76 10.62
C ASN A 103 3.14 4.43 12.14
N ILE A 104 2.00 4.62 12.83
CA ILE A 104 1.82 4.33 14.27
C ILE A 104 2.10 2.86 14.60
N PHE A 105 1.68 1.93 13.75
CA PHE A 105 1.94 0.50 13.97
C PHE A 105 3.28 0.03 13.42
N SER A 106 4.20 0.96 13.10
CA SER A 106 5.54 0.65 12.61
C SER A 106 6.62 1.10 13.59
N SER A 107 7.69 0.30 13.64
CA SER A 107 8.94 0.67 14.33
C SER A 107 9.72 1.72 13.53
N VAL A 108 9.62 1.65 12.20
CA VAL A 108 10.21 2.60 11.24
C VAL A 108 9.22 2.82 10.11
N PHE A 109 9.00 4.06 9.73
CA PHE A 109 8.24 4.45 8.54
C PHE A 109 9.02 5.50 7.76
N LYS A 110 9.16 5.34 6.45
CA LYS A 110 9.93 6.24 5.58
C LYS A 110 9.08 6.66 4.40
N VAL A 111 9.24 7.92 4.02
CA VAL A 111 8.74 8.44 2.75
C VAL A 111 9.89 9.00 1.93
N GLU A 112 9.85 8.69 0.64
CA GLU A 112 10.63 9.37 -0.38
C GLU A 112 9.66 9.80 -1.50
N THR A 113 9.69 11.08 -1.88
CA THR A 113 8.81 11.60 -2.94
C THR A 113 9.54 12.62 -3.79
N ALA A 114 9.38 12.49 -5.10
CA ALA A 114 9.88 13.44 -6.08
C ALA A 114 8.75 14.34 -6.57
N ASP A 115 8.99 15.65 -6.55
CA ASP A 115 8.12 16.68 -7.12
C ASP A 115 8.88 17.33 -8.29
N ALA A 116 8.62 16.84 -9.50
CA ALA A 116 9.29 17.30 -10.70
C ALA A 116 8.91 18.74 -11.07
N ALA A 117 7.71 19.19 -10.69
CA ALA A 117 7.25 20.56 -10.92
C ALA A 117 8.09 21.57 -10.12
N ARG A 118 8.55 21.19 -8.93
CA ARG A 118 9.47 22.00 -8.10
C ARG A 118 10.94 21.62 -8.28
N GLY A 119 11.23 20.51 -8.95
CA GLY A 119 12.58 19.97 -9.08
C GLY A 119 13.17 19.56 -7.73
N LEU A 120 12.35 19.04 -6.81
CA LEU A 120 12.74 18.66 -5.45
C LEU A 120 12.54 17.17 -5.19
N LEU A 121 13.46 16.60 -4.43
CA LEU A 121 13.36 15.29 -3.79
C LEU A 121 13.22 15.50 -2.29
N TYR A 122 12.27 14.81 -1.69
CA TYR A 122 11.97 14.86 -0.27
C TYR A 122 12.12 13.47 0.35
N GLU A 123 12.82 13.40 1.46
CA GLU A 123 13.00 12.20 2.28
C GLU A 123 12.72 12.52 3.75
N GLN A 124 11.93 11.69 4.43
CA GLN A 124 11.71 11.79 5.87
C GLN A 124 11.44 10.41 6.49
N GLU A 125 11.82 10.26 7.75
CA GLU A 125 11.67 9.03 8.51
C GLU A 125 11.00 9.30 9.86
N TRP A 126 10.13 8.39 10.27
CA TRP A 126 9.55 8.29 11.59
C TRP A 126 9.99 6.99 12.25
N ARG A 127 10.13 7.03 13.58
CA ARG A 127 10.49 5.89 14.42
C ARG A 127 9.59 5.83 15.64
N GLN A 128 9.65 4.68 16.33
CA GLN A 128 8.93 4.45 17.58
C GLN A 128 7.44 4.79 17.47
N ASN A 129 6.73 4.10 16.57
CA ASN A 129 5.29 4.25 16.47
C ASN A 129 4.86 5.70 16.17
N MET A 130 5.61 6.38 15.30
CA MET A 130 5.40 7.78 14.88
C MET A 130 5.73 8.85 15.96
N SER A 131 6.22 8.46 17.14
CA SER A 131 6.57 9.43 18.20
C SER A 131 7.87 10.19 17.93
N GLU A 132 8.79 9.58 17.19
CA GLU A 132 10.02 10.21 16.75
C GLU A 132 9.94 10.53 15.26
N ARG A 133 10.35 11.74 14.89
CA ARG A 133 10.34 12.23 13.51
C ARG A 133 11.70 12.84 13.20
N SER A 134 12.31 12.44 12.09
CA SER A 134 13.51 13.10 11.58
C SER A 134 13.20 14.47 11.01
N GLU A 135 14.21 15.34 10.91
CA GLU A 135 14.12 16.50 10.05
C GLU A 135 13.89 16.07 8.59
N ALA A 136 13.16 16.90 7.85
CA ALA A 136 12.93 16.69 6.42
C ALA A 136 14.22 16.93 5.63
N ARG A 137 14.67 15.92 4.88
CA ARG A 137 15.79 16.08 3.96
C ARG A 137 15.24 16.45 2.58
N VAL A 138 15.44 17.71 2.20
CA VAL A 138 15.03 18.24 0.89
C VAL A 138 16.27 18.48 0.04
N SER A 139 16.30 17.91 -1.16
CA SER A 139 17.41 18.05 -2.10
C SER A 139 16.91 18.31 -3.52
N LYS A 140 17.80 18.72 -4.42
CA LYS A 140 17.44 18.93 -5.83
C LYS A 140 17.16 17.58 -6.49
N LEU A 141 16.04 17.48 -7.20
CA LEU A 141 15.76 16.35 -8.06
C LEU A 141 16.77 16.33 -9.22
N ARG A 142 17.28 15.14 -9.54
CA ARG A 142 18.20 14.97 -10.67
C ARG A 142 17.56 15.49 -11.96
N ARG A 143 18.37 16.09 -12.85
CA ARG A 143 17.91 16.51 -14.19
C ARG A 143 17.23 15.34 -14.91
N GLY A 144 16.01 15.57 -15.40
CA GLY A 144 15.19 14.55 -16.06
C GLY A 144 14.58 13.52 -15.10
N GLY A 145 14.60 13.77 -13.78
CA GLY A 145 13.87 12.98 -12.81
C GLY A 145 12.36 13.16 -12.98
N SER A 146 11.61 12.08 -12.76
CA SER A 146 10.16 12.06 -12.83
C SER A 146 9.55 11.96 -11.44
N ASP A 147 8.30 12.37 -11.31
CA ASP A 147 7.53 12.23 -10.09
C ASP A 147 7.37 10.76 -9.66
N TYR A 148 7.38 10.55 -8.35
CA TYR A 148 7.02 9.29 -7.71
C TYR A 148 6.79 9.49 -6.21
N THR A 149 6.20 8.49 -5.58
CA THR A 149 6.19 8.33 -4.12
C THR A 149 6.58 6.89 -3.78
N LEU A 150 7.47 6.75 -2.79
CA LEU A 150 7.89 5.50 -2.19
C LEU A 150 7.61 5.59 -0.68
N MET A 151 6.79 4.68 -0.17
CA MET A 151 6.59 4.49 1.25
C MET A 151 7.20 3.15 1.65
N THR A 152 7.99 3.16 2.72
CA THR A 152 8.61 1.97 3.29
C THR A 152 8.24 1.90 4.77
N LEU A 153 7.86 0.74 5.27
CA LEU A 153 7.62 0.53 6.69
C LEU A 153 8.17 -0.79 7.19
N VAL A 154 8.54 -0.81 8.47
CA VAL A 154 8.89 -2.00 9.24
C VAL A 154 7.90 -2.09 10.39
N PRO A 155 6.92 -3.03 10.35
CA PRO A 155 5.90 -3.15 11.37
C PRO A 155 6.50 -3.39 12.75
N ASP A 156 5.84 -2.85 13.78
CA ASP A 156 6.15 -3.19 15.16
C ASP A 156 5.49 -4.54 15.51
N MET A 157 6.22 -5.62 15.22
CA MET A 157 5.73 -6.98 15.40
C MET A 157 5.39 -7.30 16.87
N ALA A 158 6.14 -6.73 17.82
CA ALA A 158 5.87 -6.91 19.24
C ALA A 158 4.51 -6.31 19.62
N ARG A 159 4.21 -5.10 19.12
CA ARG A 159 2.90 -4.46 19.31
C ARG A 159 1.76 -5.17 18.59
N LEU A 160 2.06 -5.82 17.49
CA LEU A 160 1.11 -6.63 16.72
C LEU A 160 0.89 -8.04 17.31
N GLY A 161 1.61 -8.39 18.38
CA GLY A 161 1.45 -9.67 19.07
C GLY A 161 2.07 -10.86 18.32
N GLU A 162 3.00 -10.62 17.40
CA GLU A 162 3.69 -11.66 16.63
C GLU A 162 5.18 -11.63 16.92
N ALA A 163 5.73 -12.79 17.24
CA ALA A 163 7.17 -12.98 17.30
C ALA A 163 7.70 -13.40 15.92
N ALA A 164 8.99 -13.14 15.68
CA ALA A 164 9.66 -13.79 14.57
C ALA A 164 9.76 -15.30 14.87
N GLU A 165 9.37 -16.14 13.91
CA GLU A 165 9.52 -17.59 13.99
C GLU A 165 10.35 -18.06 12.79
N ASP A 166 11.18 -19.08 12.97
CA ASP A 166 12.05 -19.65 11.93
C ASP A 166 12.93 -18.63 11.18
N GLY A 167 13.34 -17.56 11.87
CA GLY A 167 14.13 -16.46 11.30
C GLY A 167 13.37 -15.60 10.28
N LYS A 168 12.05 -15.76 10.16
CA LYS A 168 11.17 -14.94 9.33
C LYS A 168 10.42 -13.94 10.20
N ARG A 169 10.34 -12.71 9.72
CA ARG A 169 9.47 -11.68 10.32
C ARG A 169 8.03 -11.82 9.83
N PHE A 170 7.83 -12.28 8.59
CA PHE A 170 6.51 -12.57 8.05
C PHE A 170 6.34 -14.07 7.80
N GLN A 171 5.29 -14.65 8.39
CA GLN A 171 4.94 -16.05 8.21
C GLN A 171 4.41 -16.34 6.80
N ASP A 172 4.46 -17.59 6.37
CA ASP A 172 4.10 -17.99 5.00
C ASP A 172 2.63 -17.70 4.67
N ASP A 173 1.73 -17.77 5.66
CA ASP A 173 0.33 -17.36 5.52
C ASP A 173 0.18 -15.86 5.31
N THR A 174 0.97 -15.05 6.03
CA THR A 174 0.98 -13.60 5.85
C THR A 174 1.50 -13.25 4.46
N MET A 175 2.56 -13.92 4.00
CA MET A 175 3.07 -13.77 2.64
C MET A 175 2.05 -14.15 1.57
N ALA A 176 1.30 -15.23 1.78
CA ALA A 176 0.23 -15.63 0.86
C ALA A 176 -0.87 -14.56 0.76
N LEU A 177 -1.27 -13.96 1.89
CA LEU A 177 -2.26 -12.89 1.92
C LEU A 177 -1.75 -11.60 1.29
N PHE A 178 -0.51 -11.19 1.57
CA PHE A 178 0.12 -10.04 0.92
C PHE A 178 0.23 -10.23 -0.59
N THR A 179 0.63 -11.43 -1.02
CA THR A 179 0.70 -11.78 -2.44
C THR A 179 -0.68 -11.70 -3.09
N ARG A 180 -1.71 -12.32 -2.49
CA ARG A 180 -3.09 -12.22 -2.98
C ARG A 180 -3.52 -10.76 -3.12
N ARG A 181 -3.22 -9.93 -2.11
CA ARG A 181 -3.59 -8.52 -2.13
C ARG A 181 -2.86 -7.74 -3.24
N ALA A 182 -1.61 -8.06 -3.54
CA ALA A 182 -0.89 -7.49 -4.67
C ALA A 182 -1.56 -7.81 -6.03
N TYR A 183 -2.07 -9.04 -6.20
CA TYR A 183 -2.85 -9.42 -7.39
C TYR A 183 -4.19 -8.66 -7.46
N GLU A 184 -4.86 -8.43 -6.33
CA GLU A 184 -6.08 -7.62 -6.28
C GLU A 184 -5.80 -6.16 -6.69
N VAL A 185 -4.69 -5.57 -6.22
CA VAL A 185 -4.26 -4.22 -6.63
C VAL A 185 -4.00 -4.17 -8.14
N ALA A 186 -3.31 -5.17 -8.68
CA ALA A 186 -3.05 -5.27 -10.13
C ALA A 186 -4.36 -5.27 -10.94
N ALA A 187 -5.37 -6.00 -10.47
CA ALA A 187 -6.68 -6.06 -11.13
C ALA A 187 -7.44 -4.73 -11.05
N CYS A 188 -7.25 -3.97 -9.98
CA CYS A 188 -7.86 -2.66 -9.77
C CYS A 188 -7.12 -1.50 -10.47
N ALA A 189 -5.89 -1.72 -10.94
CA ALA A 189 -5.06 -0.72 -11.60
C ALA A 189 -4.84 -1.05 -13.09
N PRO A 190 -5.88 -1.08 -13.94
CA PRO A 190 -5.79 -1.63 -15.31
C PRO A 190 -4.84 -0.87 -16.25
N ARG A 191 -4.44 0.35 -15.89
CA ARG A 191 -3.52 1.21 -16.66
C ARG A 191 -2.10 1.23 -16.11
N ALA A 192 -1.86 0.59 -14.96
CA ALA A 192 -0.54 0.53 -14.34
C ALA A 192 0.01 -0.89 -14.39
N ARG A 193 1.31 -1.02 -14.66
CA ARG A 193 2.04 -2.27 -14.45
C ARG A 193 2.29 -2.44 -12.96
N VAL A 194 1.78 -3.50 -12.38
CA VAL A 194 2.05 -3.85 -10.98
C VAL A 194 3.10 -4.95 -10.92
N SER A 195 4.06 -4.81 -10.01
CA SER A 195 5.09 -5.83 -9.75
C SER A 195 5.20 -6.14 -8.26
N LEU A 196 5.56 -7.38 -7.95
CA LEU A 196 5.84 -7.88 -6.60
C LEU A 196 7.24 -8.47 -6.57
N ASN A 197 8.12 -7.94 -5.72
CA ASN A 197 9.52 -8.37 -5.59
C ASN A 197 10.27 -8.43 -6.93
N GLY A 198 10.01 -7.44 -7.79
CA GLY A 198 10.61 -7.32 -9.12
C GLY A 198 9.93 -8.15 -10.22
N GLN A 199 8.98 -9.03 -9.88
CA GLN A 199 8.23 -9.81 -10.85
C GLN A 199 6.93 -9.10 -11.24
N ALA A 200 6.70 -8.90 -12.53
CA ALA A 200 5.46 -8.30 -13.02
C ALA A 200 4.27 -9.25 -12.78
N LEU A 201 3.15 -8.71 -12.29
CA LEU A 201 1.93 -9.47 -12.07
C LEU A 201 1.07 -9.45 -13.34
N HIS A 202 0.74 -10.63 -13.85
CA HIS A 202 -0.05 -10.80 -15.08
C HIS A 202 -1.57 -10.79 -14.82
N THR A 203 -2.05 -9.81 -14.06
CA THR A 203 -3.46 -9.70 -13.69
C THR A 203 -3.88 -8.24 -13.65
N ASN A 204 -4.14 -7.64 -14.81
CA ASN A 204 -4.47 -6.21 -14.94
C ASN A 204 -5.99 -5.95 -15.12
N SER A 205 -6.83 -6.95 -14.87
CA SER A 205 -8.28 -6.79 -14.98
C SER A 205 -9.02 -7.67 -13.98
N LEU A 206 -10.23 -7.26 -13.61
CA LEU A 206 -11.13 -8.05 -12.78
C LEU A 206 -11.41 -9.43 -13.38
N ARG A 207 -11.58 -9.51 -14.72
CA ARG A 207 -11.77 -10.78 -15.42
C ARG A 207 -10.58 -11.71 -15.25
N ALA A 208 -9.36 -11.19 -15.43
CA ALA A 208 -8.15 -11.98 -15.24
C ALA A 208 -8.02 -12.46 -13.79
N LEU A 209 -8.35 -11.62 -12.81
CA LEU A 209 -8.34 -12.00 -11.40
C LEU A 209 -9.35 -13.12 -11.11
N ILE A 210 -10.58 -12.99 -11.58
CA ILE A 210 -11.64 -14.02 -11.43
C ILE A 210 -11.20 -15.34 -12.06
N ALA A 211 -10.57 -15.30 -13.24
CA ALA A 211 -10.08 -16.50 -13.91
C ALA A 211 -9.08 -17.29 -13.04
N MET A 212 -8.32 -16.64 -12.15
CA MET A 212 -7.42 -17.33 -11.22
C MET A 212 -8.16 -18.15 -10.15
N TYR A 213 -9.45 -17.91 -9.92
CA TYR A 213 -10.28 -18.69 -8.99
C TYR A 213 -10.99 -19.87 -9.67
N LEU A 214 -10.95 -19.95 -11.00
CA LEU A 214 -11.53 -21.06 -11.74
C LEU A 214 -10.52 -22.19 -11.87
N PRO A 215 -10.96 -23.46 -11.83
CA PRO A 215 -10.07 -24.59 -12.12
C PRO A 215 -9.57 -24.49 -13.56
N ALA A 216 -8.34 -24.96 -13.80
CA ALA A 216 -7.77 -25.03 -15.15
C ALA A 216 -8.58 -25.98 -16.06
N ASN A 217 -9.25 -26.97 -15.46
CA ASN A 217 -10.15 -27.90 -16.13
C ASN A 217 -11.53 -27.89 -15.43
N PRO A 218 -12.65 -27.68 -16.13
CA PRO A 218 -13.98 -27.64 -15.52
C PRO A 218 -14.40 -28.95 -14.83
N SER A 219 -13.73 -30.06 -15.15
CA SER A 219 -13.94 -31.39 -14.55
C SER A 219 -13.12 -31.64 -13.28
N ASP A 220 -12.19 -30.76 -12.93
CA ASP A 220 -11.45 -30.85 -11.66
C ASP A 220 -12.30 -30.26 -10.53
N GLU A 221 -13.12 -31.09 -9.91
CA GLU A 221 -13.91 -30.73 -8.71
C GLU A 221 -13.04 -30.49 -7.45
N SER A 222 -11.73 -30.70 -7.54
CA SER A 222 -10.78 -30.56 -6.42
C SER A 222 -10.40 -29.11 -6.10
N ALA A 223 -10.65 -28.15 -7.00
CA ALA A 223 -10.48 -26.73 -6.71
C ALA A 223 -11.75 -26.23 -6.00
N GLY A 224 -11.71 -26.17 -4.67
CA GLY A 224 -12.79 -25.72 -3.79
C GLY A 224 -13.58 -24.55 -4.35
N VAL A 225 -14.65 -24.87 -5.08
CA VAL A 225 -15.60 -23.93 -5.63
C VAL A 225 -16.23 -23.22 -4.44
N LEU A 226 -16.24 -21.88 -4.48
CA LEU A 226 -16.99 -21.01 -3.57
C LEU A 226 -18.49 -21.33 -3.66
N ARG A 227 -18.93 -22.44 -3.08
CA ARG A 227 -20.33 -22.63 -2.70
C ARG A 227 -20.51 -21.86 -1.41
N GLY A 228 -20.83 -20.57 -1.55
CA GLY A 228 -21.46 -19.85 -0.45
C GLY A 228 -22.67 -20.66 -0.01
N LYS A 229 -22.66 -21.14 1.24
CA LYS A 229 -23.88 -21.63 1.87
C LYS A 229 -24.84 -20.44 1.87
N GLY A 230 -25.78 -20.44 0.93
CA GLY A 230 -26.90 -19.51 0.98
C GLY A 230 -27.53 -19.61 2.35
N ALA A 231 -27.73 -18.45 2.97
CA ALA A 231 -28.60 -18.32 4.12
C ALA A 231 -30.04 -18.63 3.66
N ALA A 232 -30.35 -19.91 3.59
CA ALA A 232 -31.70 -20.44 3.59
C ALA A 232 -31.75 -21.32 4.84
N ASP A 233 -31.97 -20.66 5.99
CA ASP A 233 -32.57 -21.19 7.21
C ASP A 233 -32.35 -20.18 8.35
N ALA A 234 -33.14 -19.11 8.33
CA ALA A 234 -33.43 -18.30 9.51
C ALA A 234 -34.75 -17.55 9.30
N ARG A 235 -35.84 -18.28 9.56
CA ARG A 235 -37.23 -17.86 9.85
C ARG A 235 -38.05 -17.24 8.72
#